data_AF-A0A7C7TRW6-F1
#
_entry.id   AF-A0A7C7TRW6-F1
#
_cell.length_a   1.000
_cell.length_b   1.000
_cell.length_c   1.000
_cell.angle_alpha   90.00
_cell.angle_beta   90.00
_cell.angle_gamma   90.00
#
_symmetry.space_group_name_H-M   'P 1'
#
loop_
_entity.id
_entity.type
_entity.pdbx_description
1 polymer ?
#
loop_
_entity_poly.entity_id
_entity_poly.type
_entity_poly.pdbx_seq_one_letter_code
_entity_poly.pdbx_strand_id
1 'polypeptide(L)'
;MKLFGLRHRTVSIMRHFYLIFMTAMLVFGASLGQARARVIISEFLAVNDKDLKDADGDHTDWIELHNAGDATIDLAGWALTDDAKD
;
A
#
# COMPACT_ATOMS: atom_id res chain seq x y z
N MET A 1 -37.75 17.24 -41.76
CA MET A 1 -36.35 17.69 -41.51
C MET A 1 -35.98 17.98 -40.04
N LYS A 2 -36.89 17.93 -39.06
CA LYS A 2 -36.57 18.20 -37.63
C LYS A 2 -36.11 16.98 -36.81
N LEU A 3 -36.50 15.77 -37.22
CA LEU A 3 -36.24 14.53 -36.46
C LEU A 3 -34.75 14.10 -36.46
N PHE A 4 -34.03 14.35 -37.55
CA PHE A 4 -32.63 13.95 -37.72
C PHE A 4 -31.67 14.73 -36.80
N GLY A 5 -31.95 16.02 -36.57
CA GLY A 5 -31.18 16.86 -35.66
C GLY A 5 -31.37 16.51 -34.18
N LEU A 6 -32.54 15.98 -33.80
CA LEU A 6 -32.80 15.52 -32.43
C LEU A 6 -32.01 14.24 -32.12
N ARG A 7 -31.99 13.28 -33.06
CA ARG A 7 -31.20 12.04 -32.93
C ARG A 7 -29.69 12.31 -32.77
N HIS A 8 -29.15 13.24 -33.55
CA HIS A 8 -27.72 13.61 -33.46
C HIS A 8 -27.37 14.31 -32.14
N ARG A 9 -28.31 15.10 -31.58
CA ARG A 9 -28.16 15.73 -30.26
C ARG A 9 -28.21 14.70 -29.14
N THR A 10 -29.17 13.77 -29.16
CA THR A 10 -29.31 12.72 -28.15
C THR A 10 -28.09 11.78 -28.11
N VAL A 11 -27.56 11.38 -29.27
CA VAL A 11 -26.35 10.54 -29.36
C VAL A 11 -25.12 11.28 -28.84
N SER A 12 -24.99 12.57 -29.18
CA SER A 12 -23.89 13.39 -28.67
C SER A 12 -23.96 13.51 -27.15
N ILE A 13 -25.13 13.79 -26.58
CA ILE A 13 -25.34 13.88 -25.12
C ILE A 13 -25.00 12.55 -24.42
N MET A 14 -25.48 11.43 -24.96
CA MET A 14 -25.20 10.09 -24.42
C MET A 14 -23.71 9.73 -24.47
N ARG A 15 -22.99 10.16 -25.52
CA ARG A 15 -21.53 9.99 -25.62
C ARG A 15 -20.79 10.78 -24.52
N HIS A 16 -21.22 12.01 -24.24
CA HIS A 16 -20.59 12.80 -23.17
C HIS A 16 -20.89 12.19 -21.80
N PHE A 17 -22.11 11.71 -21.54
CA PHE A 17 -22.43 11.00 -20.29
C PHE A 17 -21.60 9.72 -20.13
N TYR A 18 -21.44 8.94 -21.20
CA TYR A 18 -20.60 7.76 -21.19
C TYR A 18 -19.13 8.10 -20.90
N LEU A 19 -18.59 9.15 -21.53
CA LEU A 19 -17.22 9.61 -21.28
C LEU A 19 -17.04 10.14 -19.84
N ILE A 20 -18.00 10.89 -19.30
CA ILE A 20 -17.98 11.38 -17.91
C ILE A 20 -18.05 10.20 -16.93
N PHE A 21 -18.91 9.22 -17.18
CA PHE A 21 -19.04 8.04 -16.33
C PHE A 21 -17.78 7.16 -16.36
N MET A 22 -17.21 6.92 -17.55
CA MET A 22 -15.97 6.16 -17.70
C MET A 22 -14.78 6.88 -17.03
N THR A 23 -14.67 8.20 -17.18
CA THR A 23 -13.62 8.98 -16.50
C THR A 23 -13.81 8.99 -15.00
N ALA A 24 -15.05 9.12 -14.50
CA ALA A 24 -15.36 9.02 -13.07
C ALA A 24 -15.01 7.62 -12.50
N MET A 25 -15.34 6.53 -13.20
CA MET A 25 -14.96 5.18 -12.78
C MET A 25 -13.43 4.98 -12.76
N LEU A 26 -12.71 5.54 -13.72
CA LEU A 26 -11.25 5.39 -13.80
C LEU A 26 -10.54 6.17 -12.67
N VAL A 27 -11.05 7.36 -12.33
CA VAL A 27 -10.56 8.16 -11.18
C VAL A 27 -10.90 7.50 -9.85
N PHE A 28 -12.11 6.94 -9.69
CA PHE A 28 -12.55 6.34 -8.43
C PHE A 28 -11.98 4.93 -8.20
N GLY A 29 -11.71 4.17 -9.27
CA GLY A 29 -11.08 2.85 -9.19
C GLY A 29 -9.61 2.91 -8.79
N ALA A 30 -8.90 3.98 -9.16
CA ALA A 30 -7.48 4.17 -8.85
C ALA A 30 -7.20 4.35 -7.34
N SER A 31 -8.22 4.68 -6.53
CA SER A 31 -8.07 4.94 -5.09
C SER A 31 -8.31 3.74 -4.16
N LEU A 32 -8.71 2.57 -4.68
CA LEU A 32 -9.14 1.44 -3.83
C LEU A 32 -8.00 0.57 -3.27
N GLY A 33 -6.74 0.82 -3.65
CA GLY A 33 -5.61 0.01 -3.21
C GLY A 33 -4.28 0.70 -3.45
N GLN A 34 -3.97 1.72 -2.65
CA GLN A 34 -2.61 2.25 -2.61
C GLN A 34 -1.74 1.21 -1.91
N ALA A 35 -0.80 0.61 -2.63
CA ALA A 35 0.20 -0.26 -2.00
C ALA A 35 0.97 0.54 -0.96
N ARG A 36 1.13 -0.01 0.25
CA ARG A 36 1.76 0.66 1.39
C ARG A 36 2.66 -0.30 2.13
N ALA A 37 3.86 0.15 2.43
CA ALA A 37 4.73 -0.55 3.35
C ALA A 37 4.26 -0.32 4.79
N ARG A 38 4.41 -1.34 5.63
CA ARG A 38 4.06 -1.29 7.05
C ARG A 38 5.06 -2.13 7.85
N VAL A 39 6.17 -1.50 8.23
CA VAL A 39 7.20 -2.14 9.06
C VAL A 39 6.71 -2.18 10.51
N ILE A 40 6.75 -3.37 11.11
CA ILE A 40 6.46 -3.60 12.52
C ILE A 40 7.58 -4.42 13.16
N ILE A 41 7.72 -4.33 14.47
CA ILE A 41 8.42 -5.35 15.26
C ILE A 41 7.42 -6.48 15.52
N SER A 42 7.58 -7.62 14.85
CA SER A 42 6.66 -8.77 14.98
C SER A 42 7.04 -9.71 16.13
N GLU A 43 8.31 -9.74 16.50
CA GLU A 43 8.83 -10.54 17.61
C GLU A 43 9.94 -9.80 18.36
N PHE A 44 10.06 -10.08 19.66
CA PHE A 44 11.09 -9.57 20.55
C PHE A 44 11.54 -10.71 21.47
N LEU A 45 12.78 -11.18 21.31
CA LEU A 45 13.37 -12.24 22.12
C LEU A 45 14.64 -11.74 22.81
N ALA A 46 14.49 -11.30 24.05
CA ALA A 46 15.59 -10.82 24.89
C ALA A 46 16.23 -11.90 25.79
N VAL A 47 15.73 -13.13 25.73
CA VAL A 47 16.33 -14.29 26.43
C VAL A 47 16.19 -15.49 25.50
N ASN A 48 17.31 -15.86 24.87
CA ASN A 48 17.33 -16.85 23.79
C ASN A 48 18.09 -18.14 24.18
N ASP A 49 17.82 -18.72 25.34
CA ASP A 49 18.65 -19.84 25.83
C ASP A 49 18.50 -21.17 25.05
N LYS A 50 17.56 -21.25 24.10
CA LYS A 50 17.12 -22.52 23.49
C LYS A 50 16.75 -22.46 22.01
N ASP A 51 16.53 -21.28 21.44
CA ASP A 51 15.98 -21.13 20.10
C ASP A 51 17.09 -20.85 19.08
N LEU A 52 16.93 -19.82 18.26
CA LEU A 52 17.78 -19.53 17.13
C LEU A 52 19.21 -19.22 17.60
N LYS A 53 20.17 -19.67 16.80
CA LYS A 53 21.57 -19.27 16.95
C LYS A 53 21.92 -18.33 15.80
N ASP A 54 22.81 -17.40 16.06
CA ASP A 54 23.39 -16.57 15.02
C ASP A 54 24.39 -17.36 14.14
N ALA A 55 25.07 -16.66 13.24
CA ALA A 55 26.02 -17.27 12.31
C ALA A 55 27.28 -17.84 13.01
N ASP A 56 27.59 -17.37 14.21
CA ASP A 56 28.72 -17.80 15.02
C ASP A 56 28.34 -18.95 15.99
N GLY A 57 27.05 -19.27 16.07
CA GLY A 57 26.50 -20.35 16.88
C GLY A 57 26.05 -19.89 18.28
N ASP A 58 26.01 -18.59 18.51
CA ASP A 58 25.65 -17.97 19.78
C ASP A 58 24.16 -17.69 19.87
N HIS A 59 23.66 -17.72 21.09
CA HIS A 59 22.28 -17.41 21.44
C HIS A 59 22.17 -15.92 21.78
N THR A 60 22.07 -15.07 20.76
CA THR A 60 21.94 -13.63 20.95
C THR A 60 20.47 -13.20 21.06
N ASP A 61 20.26 -12.07 21.73
CA ASP A 61 18.99 -11.35 21.69
C ASP A 61 18.70 -10.90 20.25
N TRP A 62 17.42 -10.88 19.87
CA TRP A 62 17.03 -10.45 18.53
C TRP A 62 15.60 -9.90 18.51
N ILE A 63 15.32 -9.15 17.44
CA ILE A 63 13.98 -8.68 17.09
C ILE A 63 13.67 -9.03 15.65
N GLU A 64 12.40 -9.26 15.33
CA GLU A 64 11.95 -9.42 13.95
C GLU A 64 11.39 -8.11 13.41
N LEU A 65 11.91 -7.65 12.26
CA LEU A 65 11.26 -6.61 11.47
C LEU A 65 10.48 -7.24 10.33
N HIS A 66 9.15 -7.07 10.35
CA HIS A 66 8.26 -7.57 9.32
C HIS A 66 7.55 -6.44 8.60
N ASN A 67 7.64 -6.42 7.27
CA ASN A 67 6.80 -5.57 6.44
C ASN A 67 5.43 -6.24 6.22
N ALA A 68 4.46 -5.89 7.05
CA ALA A 68 3.07 -6.35 6.95
C ALA A 68 2.27 -5.67 5.82
N GLY A 69 2.94 -4.90 4.97
CA GLY A 69 2.37 -4.21 3.82
C GLY A 69 2.62 -4.94 2.50
N ASP A 70 2.06 -4.40 1.43
CA ASP A 70 2.14 -4.94 0.06
C ASP A 70 3.08 -4.12 -0.85
N ALA A 71 3.78 -3.12 -0.30
CA ALA A 71 4.82 -2.37 -0.98
C ALA A 71 6.19 -2.58 -0.33
N THR A 72 7.24 -2.60 -1.14
CA THR A 72 8.64 -2.59 -0.69
C THR A 72 8.99 -1.27 0.01
N ILE A 73 9.90 -1.33 0.97
CA ILE A 73 10.46 -0.15 1.65
C ILE A 73 11.97 -0.29 1.83
N ASP A 74 12.68 0.83 1.69
CA ASP A 74 14.08 0.97 2.04
C ASP A 74 14.21 1.40 3.50
N LEU A 75 15.01 0.67 4.27
CA LEU A 75 15.28 0.95 5.68
C LEU A 75 16.54 1.81 5.87
N ALA A 76 17.19 2.26 4.79
CA ALA A 76 18.33 3.15 4.89
C ALA A 76 17.99 4.41 5.72
N GLY A 77 18.80 4.66 6.75
CA GLY A 77 18.60 5.78 7.68
C GLY A 77 17.59 5.54 8.80
N TRP A 78 16.95 4.37 8.86
CA TRP A 78 16.14 3.98 10.00
C TRP A 78 17.03 3.57 11.18
N ALA A 79 16.52 3.76 12.39
CA ALA A 79 17.17 3.37 13.63
C ALA A 79 16.15 2.88 14.65
N LEU A 80 16.61 2.13 15.64
CA LEU A 80 15.85 1.80 16.85
C LEU A 80 16.32 2.74 17.96
N THR A 81 15.37 3.23 18.75
CA THR A 81 15.62 4.08 19.93
C THR A 81 14.72 3.61 21.06
N ASP A 82 15.22 3.70 22.29
CA ASP A 82 14.47 3.51 23.53
C ASP A 82 14.06 4.86 24.16
N ASP A 83 14.45 5.99 23.55
CA ASP A 83 13.97 7.31 23.95
C ASP A 83 12.53 7.52 23.45
N ALA A 84 11.61 7.63 24.40
CA ALA A 84 10.20 7.90 24.11
C ALA A 84 9.95 9.30 23.48
N LYS A 85 10.97 10.15 23.39
CA LYS A 85 10.88 11.51 22.84
C LYS A 85 11.46 11.67 21.43
N ASP A 86 12.12 10.64 20.90
CA ASP A 86 12.60 10.59 19.51
C ASP A 86 11.47 10.21 18.51
#